data_AF-A0A967VX64-F1
#
_entry.id   AF-A0A967VX64-F1
#
_cell.length_a   1.000
_cell.length_b   1.000
_cell.length_c   1.000
_cell.angle_alpha   90.00
_cell.angle_beta   90.00
_cell.angle_gamma   90.00
#
_symmetry.space_group_name_H-M   'P 1'
#
loop_
_entity.id
_entity.type
_entity.pdbx_description
1 polymer ?
#
loop_
_entity_poly.entity_id
_entity_poly.type
_entity_poly.pdbx_seq_one_letter_code
_entity_poly.pdbx_strand_id
1 'polypeptide(L)'
;MIIGSEFGKKYQRILREIASISQEDTTKKIPVKKINVNLEWGRTEIKHVLEYLQELGLINIETIGGPFLYGHVTITESGIKKNKSLNDQERFRS
;
A
#
# COMPACT_ATOMS: atom_id res chain seq x y z
N MET A 1 -6.57 -16.68 -10.61
CA MET A 1 -5.23 -16.14 -10.35
C MET A 1 -4.81 -16.62 -8.96
N ILE A 2 -3.85 -17.55 -8.86
CA ILE A 2 -3.30 -17.95 -7.55
C ILE A 2 -2.42 -16.77 -7.12
N ILE A 3 -2.93 -15.96 -6.21
CA ILE A 3 -2.10 -14.98 -5.51
C ILE A 3 -1.11 -15.80 -4.68
N GLY A 4 0.12 -15.93 -5.17
CA GLY A 4 1.18 -16.61 -4.44
C GLY A 4 1.39 -15.96 -3.07
N SER A 5 1.80 -16.75 -2.08
CA SER A 5 2.09 -16.28 -0.72
C SER A 5 3.03 -15.06 -0.69
N GLU A 6 3.96 -14.97 -1.64
CA GLU A 6 4.88 -13.84 -1.81
C GLU A 6 4.19 -12.54 -2.21
N PHE A 7 3.21 -12.58 -3.14
CA PHE A 7 2.42 -11.39 -3.49
C PHE A 7 1.55 -10.96 -2.31
N GLY A 8 1.02 -11.93 -1.56
CA GLY A 8 0.30 -11.72 -0.30
C GLY A 8 1.11 -10.87 0.70
N LYS A 9 2.35 -11.27 0.96
CA LYS A 9 3.25 -10.52 1.87
C LYS A 9 3.57 -9.13 1.35
N LYS A 10 3.77 -8.99 0.04
CA LYS A 10 4.08 -7.71 -0.61
C LYS A 10 2.93 -6.70 -0.41
N TYR A 11 1.70 -7.03 -0.76
CA TYR A 11 0.61 -6.05 -0.59
C TYR A 11 0.41 -5.65 0.88
N GLN A 12 0.59 -6.58 1.83
CA GLN A 12 0.52 -6.26 3.25
C GLN A 12 1.61 -5.27 3.67
N ARG A 13 2.84 -5.48 3.18
CA ARG A 13 3.97 -4.60 3.47
C ARG A 13 3.76 -3.20 2.93
N ILE A 14 3.29 -3.04 1.69
CA ILE A 14 3.04 -1.70 1.13
C ILE A 14 1.88 -1.00 1.84
N LEU A 15 0.82 -1.73 2.21
CA LEU A 15 -0.32 -1.17 2.94
C LEU A 15 0.11 -0.65 4.32
N ARG A 16 0.95 -1.41 5.02
CA ARG A 16 1.57 -0.98 6.29
C ARG A 16 2.41 0.27 6.12
N GLU A 17 3.23 0.31 5.08
CA GLU A 17 4.09 1.46 4.80
C GLU A 17 3.26 2.72 4.52
N ILE A 18 2.22 2.59 3.70
CA ILE A 18 1.27 3.67 3.41
C ILE A 18 0.58 4.14 4.70
N ALA A 19 0.07 3.23 5.53
CA ALA A 19 -0.60 3.58 6.79
C ALA A 19 0.36 4.25 7.80
N SER A 20 1.62 3.79 7.85
CA SER A 20 2.67 4.35 8.71
C SER A 20 3.01 5.78 8.29
N ILE A 21 3.24 6.01 7.00
CA ILE A 21 3.54 7.35 6.47
C ILE A 21 2.32 8.27 6.59
N SER A 22 1.12 7.74 6.38
CA SER A 22 -0.12 8.51 6.49
C SER A 22 -0.42 8.92 7.92
N GLN A 23 0.05 8.16 8.93
CA GLN A 23 -0.36 8.30 10.33
C GLN A 23 -1.88 8.17 10.48
N GLU A 24 -2.47 7.25 9.70
CA GLU A 24 -3.92 7.04 9.62
C GLU A 24 -4.73 8.26 9.11
N ASP A 25 -4.09 9.27 8.51
CA ASP A 25 -4.75 10.40 7.87
C ASP A 25 -5.13 10.06 6.41
N THR A 26 -6.44 10.06 6.12
CA THR A 26 -7.00 9.74 4.80
C THR A 26 -6.88 10.87 3.78
N THR A 27 -6.53 12.07 4.22
CA THR A 27 -6.36 13.26 3.36
C THR A 27 -4.92 13.48 2.93
N LYS A 28 -3.99 12.82 3.62
CA LYS A 28 -2.55 13.00 3.41
C LYS A 28 -2.07 12.33 2.13
N LYS A 29 -1.67 13.15 1.16
CA LYS A 29 -1.05 12.70 -0.10
C LYS A 29 0.37 12.22 0.14
N ILE A 30 0.63 10.95 -0.15
CA ILE A 30 1.92 10.30 0.07
C ILE A 30 2.62 10.13 -1.27
N PRO A 31 3.84 10.67 -1.45
CA PRO A 31 4.61 10.45 -2.66
C PRO A 31 4.97 8.97 -2.83
N VAL A 32 4.66 8.38 -3.98
CA VAL A 32 4.99 6.98 -4.29
C VAL A 32 6.49 6.73 -4.20
N LYS A 33 7.31 7.74 -4.54
CA LYS A 33 8.76 7.68 -4.34
C LYS A 33 9.13 7.42 -2.88
N LYS A 34 8.43 8.03 -1.91
CA LYS A 34 8.69 7.84 -0.47
C LYS A 34 8.33 6.44 -0.01
N ILE A 35 7.24 5.87 -0.55
CA ILE A 35 6.84 4.49 -0.27
C ILE A 35 7.92 3.52 -0.78
N ASN A 36 8.41 3.73 -2.01
CA ASN A 36 9.37 2.79 -2.61
C ASN A 36 10.77 2.86 -1.98
N VAL A 37 11.17 3.96 -1.36
CA VAL A 37 12.46 4.06 -0.65
C VAL A 37 12.59 2.95 0.41
N ASN A 38 11.49 2.58 1.06
CA ASN A 38 11.51 1.59 2.15
C ASN A 38 11.32 0.13 1.65
N LEU A 39 11.05 -0.05 0.36
CA LEU A 39 10.71 -1.33 -0.25
C LEU A 39 11.70 -1.78 -1.32
N GLU A 40 12.35 -0.83 -2.00
CA GLU A 40 13.30 -1.07 -3.09
C GLU A 40 12.71 -1.90 -4.25
N TRP A 41 11.42 -1.74 -4.55
CA TRP A 41 10.75 -2.52 -5.60
C TRP A 41 10.92 -1.91 -6.99
N GLY A 42 10.84 -2.78 -8.00
CA GLY A 42 10.83 -2.38 -9.39
C GLY A 42 9.56 -1.62 -9.78
N ARG A 43 9.64 -0.83 -10.86
CA ARG A 43 8.54 0.01 -11.34
C ARG A 43 7.26 -0.76 -11.64
N THR A 44 7.36 -1.92 -12.29
CA THR A 44 6.21 -2.76 -12.62
C THR A 44 5.56 -3.34 -11.37
N GLU A 45 6.38 -3.72 -10.39
CA GLU A 45 5.92 -4.34 -9.16
C GLU A 45 5.14 -3.36 -8.28
N ILE A 46 5.70 -2.18 -8.02
CA ILE A 46 4.99 -1.16 -7.24
C ILE A 46 3.69 -0.73 -7.94
N LYS A 47 3.71 -0.59 -9.28
CA LYS A 47 2.52 -0.26 -10.07
C LYS A 47 1.41 -1.29 -9.83
N HIS A 48 1.70 -2.57 -10.04
CA HIS A 48 0.70 -3.64 -9.92
C HIS A 48 0.13 -3.74 -8.50
N VAL A 49 0.97 -3.57 -7.46
CA VAL A 49 0.49 -3.63 -6.08
C VAL A 49 -0.38 -2.41 -5.73
N LEU A 50 -0.03 -1.21 -6.22
CA LEU A 50 -0.85 -0.01 -6.01
C LEU A 50 -2.20 -0.11 -6.73
N GLU A 51 -2.21 -0.59 -7.98
CA GLU A 51 -3.45 -0.86 -8.72
C GLU A 51 -4.32 -1.87 -7.97
N TYR A 52 -3.72 -2.97 -7.50
CA TYR A 52 -4.44 -3.98 -6.73
C TYR A 52 -5.04 -3.43 -5.42
N LEU A 53 -4.29 -2.62 -4.67
CA LEU A 53 -4.81 -1.99 -3.45
C LEU A 53 -5.95 -1.01 -3.72
N GLN A 54 -5.87 -0.28 -4.83
CA GLN A 54 -6.94 0.62 -5.26
C GLN A 54 -8.18 -0.17 -5.69
N GLU A 55 -8.03 -1.27 -6.41
CA GLU A 55 -9.14 -2.17 -6.78
C GLU A 55 -9.84 -2.74 -5.55
N LEU A 56 -9.09 -3.03 -4.48
CA LEU A 56 -9.64 -3.42 -3.18
C LEU A 56 -10.25 -2.25 -2.38
N GLY A 57 -10.15 -1.02 -2.87
CA GLY A 57 -10.65 0.19 -2.20
C GLY A 57 -9.86 0.54 -0.93
N LEU A 58 -8.61 0.13 -0.81
CA LEU A 58 -7.78 0.35 0.39
C LEU A 58 -6.95 1.65 0.30
N ILE A 59 -6.72 2.15 -0.90
CA ILE A 59 -6.04 3.41 -1.19
C ILE A 59 -6.71 4.10 -2.38
N ASN A 60 -6.44 5.39 -2.58
CA ASN A 60 -6.71 6.07 -3.85
C ASN A 60 -5.40 6.48 -4.52
N ILE A 61 -5.33 6.36 -5.84
CA ILE A 61 -4.25 6.94 -6.65
C ILE A 61 -4.64 8.37 -7.03
N GLU A 62 -3.91 9.34 -6.50
CA GLU A 62 -4.25 10.77 -6.61
C GLU A 62 -3.66 11.43 -7.86
N THR A 63 -2.59 10.86 -8.41
CA THR A 63 -1.85 11.50 -9.50
C THR A 63 -1.26 10.46 -10.44
N ILE A 64 -1.60 10.59 -11.73
CA ILE A 64 -0.96 9.88 -12.83
C ILE A 64 0.29 10.68 -13.25
N GLY A 65 1.42 9.99 -13.43
CA GLY A 65 2.73 10.57 -13.68
C GLY A 65 3.70 10.40 -12.50
N GLY A 66 5.00 10.45 -12.76
CA GLY A 66 6.06 10.23 -11.77
C GLY A 66 6.94 9.00 -12.05
N PRO A 67 7.98 8.75 -11.23
CA PRO A 67 9.00 7.73 -11.49
C PRO A 67 8.44 6.31 -11.60
N PHE A 68 7.23 6.07 -11.05
CA PHE A 68 6.58 4.76 -10.99
C PHE A 68 5.19 4.74 -11.63
N LEU A 69 4.93 5.59 -12.64
CA LEU A 69 3.62 5.83 -13.25
C LEU A 69 2.62 6.58 -12.36
N TYR A 70 2.76 6.51 -11.04
CA TYR A 70 1.95 7.25 -10.07
C TYR A 70 2.79 8.16 -9.19
N GLY A 71 2.23 9.32 -8.87
CA GLY A 71 2.91 10.37 -8.13
C GLY A 71 2.60 10.30 -6.65
N HIS A 72 1.31 10.23 -6.32
CA HIS A 72 0.80 10.26 -4.95
C HIS A 72 -0.34 9.27 -4.74
N VAL A 73 -0.48 8.81 -3.51
CA VAL A 73 -1.62 8.01 -3.03
C VAL A 73 -2.15 8.55 -1.70
N THR A 74 -3.41 8.28 -1.41
CA THR A 74 -4.03 8.46 -0.08
C THR A 74 -4.49 7.11 0.46
N ILE A 75 -4.53 6.92 1.77
CA ILE A 75 -5.13 5.73 2.38
C ILE A 75 -6.64 5.95 2.59
N THR A 76 -7.44 4.91 2.47
CA THR A 76 -8.88 4.97 2.81
C THR A 76 -9.14 4.46 4.23
N GLU A 77 -10.35 4.71 4.73
CA GLU A 77 -10.83 4.12 5.99
C GLU A 77 -10.78 2.59 5.97
N SER A 78 -11.14 1.96 4.85
CA SER A 78 -11.03 0.52 4.65
C SER A 78 -9.57 0.05 4.65
N GLY A 79 -8.65 0.85 4.08
CA GLY A 79 -7.21 0.63 4.16
C GLY A 79 -6.69 0.60 5.60
N ILE A 80 -7.08 1.58 6.42
CA ILE A 80 -6.71 1.67 7.84
C ILE A 80 -7.26 0.46 8.61
N LYS A 81 -8.54 0.14 8.44
CA LYS A 81 -9.18 -1.03 9.09
C LYS A 81 -8.49 -2.33 8.70
N LYS A 82 -8.14 -2.50 7.42
CA LYS A 82 -7.43 -3.68 6.94
C LYS A 82 -6.03 -3.77 7.56
N ASN A 83 -5.31 -2.66 7.65
CA ASN A 83 -3.99 -2.61 8.29
C ASN A 83 -4.05 -3.04 9.77
N LYS A 84 -5.04 -2.55 10.52
CA LYS A 84 -5.26 -2.95 11.93
C LYS A 84 -5.51 -4.46 12.05
N SER A 85 -6.41 -4.99 11.23
CA SER A 85 -6.71 -6.44 11.19
C SER A 85 -5.47 -7.29 10.87
N LEU A 86 -4.59 -6.84 9.97
CA LEU A 86 -3.35 -7.54 9.65
C LEU A 86 -2.36 -7.56 10.82
N ASN A 87 -2.28 -6.47 11.58
CA ASN A 87 -1.40 -6.38 12.75
C ASN A 87 -1.93 -7.24 13.90
N ASP A 88 -3.25 -7.32 14.08
CA ASP A 88 -3.88 -8.18 15.07
C ASP A 88 -3.59 -9.66 14.76
N GLN A 89 -3.73 -10.08 13.49
CA GLN A 89 -3.44 -11.46 13.08
C GLN A 89 -1.98 -11.89 13.35
N GLU A 90 -1.01 -10.97 13.28
CA GLU A 90 0.38 -11.27 13.61
C GLU A 90 0.60 -11.42 15.12
N ARG A 91 -0.06 -10.59 15.93
CA ARG A 91 0.01 -10.67 17.40
C ARG A 91 -0.53 -11.99 17.95
N PHE A 92 -1.55 -12.58 17.33
CA PHE A 92 -2.11 -13.86 17.74
C PHE A 92 -1.34 -15.09 17.20
N ARG A 93 -0.35 -14.88 16.33
CA ARG A 93 0.49 -15.94 15.75
C ARG A 93 1.90 -16.01 16.35
N SER A 94 2.23 -15.06 17.24
CA SER A 94 3.50 -14.94 17.96
C SER A 94 3.33 -15.50 19.38
#